data_AF-A0ABD6PUP9-F1
#
_entry.id   AF-A0ABD6PUP9-F1
#
_cell.length_a   1.000
_cell.length_b   1.000
_cell.length_c   1.000
_cell.angle_alpha   90.00
_cell.angle_beta   90.00
_cell.angle_gamma   90.00
#
_symmetry.space_group_name_H-M   'P 1'
#
loop_
_entity.id
_entity.type
_entity.pdbx_description
1 polymer ?
#
loop_
_entity_poly.entity_id
_entity_poly.type
_entity_poly.pdbx_seq_one_letter_code
_entity_poly.pdbx_strand_id
1 'polypeptide(L)'
;MAWLNQPVQAIAGNTDSMLPPENPSAATVLAQAAHAVGIRRCYPAVDQVSNRMFANIRHADVALDWDRGDPDGEPLFSVSGLEYSNASAVLSLTTVPAPAGGCTILVERISSAPLPCREVARSELPGYRATPLVKAVTVYTEPSRSRETVTLVDAPPACLIVRRQVQYRWGATQ
;
A
#
# COMPACT_ATOMS: atom_id res chain seq x y z
N MET A 1 -23.89 -58.01 -29.10
CA MET A 1 -24.52 -58.50 -27.85
C MET A 1 -23.50 -58.39 -26.73
N ALA A 2 -23.86 -57.72 -25.62
CA ALA A 2 -23.11 -57.44 -24.37
C ALA A 2 -21.81 -56.60 -24.55
N TRP A 3 -21.57 -55.40 -24.00
CA TRP A 3 -21.93 -54.63 -22.79
C TRP A 3 -21.57 -55.25 -21.43
N LEU A 4 -20.99 -54.39 -20.57
CA LEU A 4 -20.60 -54.50 -19.15
C LEU A 4 -19.12 -54.89 -18.92
N ASN A 5 -18.32 -54.27 -18.04
CA ASN A 5 -18.57 -53.25 -17.03
C ASN A 5 -17.21 -52.70 -16.53
N GLN A 6 -17.02 -51.37 -16.54
CA GLN A 6 -16.05 -50.69 -15.66
C GLN A 6 -16.82 -49.97 -14.56
N PRO A 7 -16.48 -50.13 -13.28
CA PRO A 7 -17.15 -49.41 -12.21
C PRO A 7 -16.76 -47.92 -12.24
N VAL A 8 -17.78 -47.07 -12.36
CA VAL A 8 -17.72 -45.63 -12.09
C VAL A 8 -17.50 -45.44 -10.60
N GLN A 9 -16.42 -44.75 -10.22
CA GLN A 9 -16.24 -44.30 -8.84
C GLN A 9 -17.06 -43.04 -8.60
N ALA A 10 -18.03 -43.12 -7.69
CA ALA A 10 -18.76 -41.98 -7.17
C ALA A 10 -17.93 -41.30 -6.07
N ILE A 11 -17.57 -40.03 -6.29
CA ILE A 11 -17.04 -39.18 -5.23
C ILE A 11 -18.22 -38.43 -4.64
N ALA A 12 -18.52 -38.70 -3.37
CA ALA A 12 -19.59 -38.02 -2.64
C ALA A 12 -19.29 -36.51 -2.57
N GLY A 13 -20.19 -35.71 -3.11
CA GLY A 13 -20.16 -34.26 -2.94
C GLY A 13 -20.55 -33.91 -1.51
N ASN A 14 -19.58 -33.48 -0.71
CA ASN A 14 -19.89 -32.79 0.53
C ASN A 14 -20.51 -31.42 0.20
N THR A 15 -21.79 -31.29 0.51
CA THR A 15 -22.50 -30.02 0.58
C THR A 15 -22.26 -29.43 1.96
N ASP A 16 -21.11 -28.76 2.14
CA ASP A 16 -20.99 -27.77 3.21
C ASP A 16 -19.85 -26.79 2.95
N SER A 17 -20.21 -25.67 2.30
CA SER A 17 -19.56 -24.35 2.25
C SER A 17 -19.75 -23.74 0.87
N MET A 18 -20.99 -23.30 0.60
CA MET A 18 -21.24 -22.29 -0.42
C MET A 18 -20.93 -20.93 0.21
N LEU A 19 -19.66 -20.70 0.56
CA LEU A 19 -19.17 -19.33 0.63
C LEU A 19 -19.04 -18.86 -0.82
N PRO A 20 -19.67 -17.74 -1.21
CA PRO A 20 -19.38 -17.16 -2.51
C PRO A 20 -17.87 -16.95 -2.61
N PRO A 21 -17.26 -17.08 -3.80
CA PRO A 21 -15.88 -16.62 -3.98
C PRO A 21 -15.82 -15.21 -3.42
N GLU A 22 -14.86 -14.95 -2.55
CA GLU A 22 -14.56 -13.62 -2.05
C GLU A 22 -14.50 -12.72 -3.28
N ASN A 23 -15.48 -11.82 -3.46
CA ASN A 23 -15.46 -10.91 -4.59
C ASN A 23 -14.09 -10.24 -4.53
N PRO A 24 -13.27 -10.28 -5.60
CA PRO A 24 -12.01 -9.56 -5.58
C PRO A 24 -12.34 -8.14 -5.16
N SER A 25 -11.72 -7.69 -4.06
CA SER A 25 -11.98 -6.36 -3.51
C SER A 25 -11.96 -5.39 -4.67
N ALA A 26 -13.06 -4.68 -4.92
CA ALA A 26 -13.16 -3.79 -6.05
C ALA A 26 -11.91 -2.89 -6.06
N ALA A 27 -11.19 -2.89 -7.18
CA ALA A 27 -9.90 -2.21 -7.26
C ALA A 27 -10.04 -0.76 -6.76
N THR A 28 -9.08 -0.29 -5.97
CA THR A 28 -9.12 1.10 -5.46
C THR A 28 -9.09 2.11 -6.62
N VAL A 29 -9.53 3.34 -6.38
CA VAL A 29 -9.41 4.42 -7.39
C VAL A 29 -7.96 4.63 -7.84
N LEU A 30 -6.97 4.40 -6.95
CA LEU A 30 -5.55 4.46 -7.32
C LEU A 30 -5.16 3.32 -8.26
N ALA A 31 -5.54 2.08 -7.94
CA ALA A 31 -5.27 0.94 -8.80
C ALA A 31 -5.95 1.10 -10.17
N GLN A 32 -7.23 1.49 -10.17
CA GLN A 32 -7.98 1.77 -11.40
C GLN A 32 -7.30 2.86 -12.25
N ALA A 33 -6.89 3.97 -11.64
CA ALA A 33 -6.23 5.06 -12.35
C ALA A 33 -4.86 4.63 -12.90
N ALA A 34 -4.04 3.91 -12.13
CA ALA A 34 -2.76 3.38 -12.59
C ALA A 34 -2.94 2.42 -13.79
N HIS A 35 -3.93 1.53 -13.72
CA HIS A 35 -4.26 0.66 -14.85
C HIS A 35 -4.70 1.46 -16.09
N ALA A 36 -5.53 2.48 -15.90
CA ALA A 36 -6.06 3.31 -16.98
C ALA A 36 -4.97 4.13 -17.70
N VAL A 37 -3.93 4.59 -16.99
CA VAL A 37 -2.81 5.34 -17.60
C VAL A 37 -1.74 4.43 -18.20
N GLY A 38 -1.91 3.11 -18.14
CA GLY A 38 -1.05 2.14 -18.83
C GLY A 38 0.01 1.47 -17.96
N ILE A 39 -0.02 1.63 -16.63
CA ILE A 39 0.91 0.93 -15.74
C ILE A 39 0.58 -0.57 -15.71
N ARG A 40 1.56 -1.42 -16.02
CA ARG A 40 1.42 -2.89 -16.01
C ARG A 40 2.45 -3.56 -15.11
N ARG A 41 3.74 -3.27 -15.30
CA ARG A 41 4.86 -3.90 -14.56
C ARG A 41 4.80 -3.62 -13.06
N CYS A 42 4.47 -2.40 -12.69
CA CYS A 42 4.32 -2.00 -11.29
C CYS A 42 2.90 -2.17 -10.76
N TYR A 43 1.92 -2.54 -11.61
CA TYR A 43 0.51 -2.62 -11.21
C TYR A 43 0.24 -3.51 -10.00
N PRO A 44 0.80 -4.74 -9.89
CA PRO A 44 0.56 -5.58 -8.71
C PRO A 44 1.00 -4.92 -7.40
N ALA A 45 2.08 -4.12 -7.44
CA ALA A 45 2.55 -3.38 -6.28
C ALA A 45 1.61 -2.22 -5.95
N VAL A 46 1.14 -1.47 -6.96
CA VAL A 46 0.15 -0.40 -6.79
C VAL A 46 -1.13 -0.96 -6.18
N ASP A 47 -1.66 -2.05 -6.72
CA ASP A 47 -2.89 -2.68 -6.26
C ASP A 47 -2.77 -3.11 -4.79
N GLN A 48 -1.76 -3.91 -4.45
CA GLN A 48 -1.56 -4.37 -3.08
C GLN A 48 -1.35 -3.23 -2.08
N VAL A 49 -0.53 -2.23 -2.43
CA VAL A 49 -0.29 -1.07 -1.55
C VAL A 49 -1.57 -0.25 -1.39
N SER A 50 -2.29 0.00 -2.47
CA SER A 50 -3.53 0.79 -2.44
C SER A 50 -4.62 0.12 -1.61
N ASN A 51 -4.87 -1.19 -1.80
CA ASN A 51 -5.86 -1.94 -1.03
C ASN A 51 -5.59 -1.86 0.48
N ARG A 52 -4.31 -1.98 0.88
CA ARG A 52 -3.92 -1.82 2.29
C ARG A 52 -4.12 -0.40 2.82
N MET A 53 -3.72 0.62 2.04
CA MET A 53 -3.72 2.02 2.49
C MET A 53 -5.10 2.67 2.45
N PHE A 54 -6.00 2.15 1.61
CA PHE A 54 -7.37 2.63 1.41
C PHE A 54 -8.36 1.87 2.31
N ALA A 55 -7.89 0.96 3.16
CA ALA A 55 -8.75 0.27 4.11
C ALA A 55 -9.44 1.29 5.05
N ASN A 56 -10.77 1.14 5.20
CA ASN A 56 -11.62 1.95 6.08
C ASN A 56 -11.75 3.45 5.73
N ILE A 57 -11.33 3.87 4.54
CA ILE A 57 -11.61 5.22 4.06
C ILE A 57 -13.09 5.37 3.70
N ARG A 58 -13.60 6.60 3.80
CA ARG A 58 -14.93 7.01 3.33
C ARG A 58 -14.89 7.48 1.90
N HIS A 59 -13.80 8.16 1.53
CA HIS A 59 -13.59 8.73 0.20
C HIS A 59 -12.10 8.81 -0.11
N ALA A 60 -11.75 8.75 -1.40
CA ALA A 60 -10.43 9.08 -1.89
C ALA A 60 -10.48 9.63 -3.32
N ASP A 61 -9.56 10.55 -3.60
CA ASP A 61 -9.24 11.04 -4.93
C ASP A 61 -7.74 10.93 -5.17
N VAL A 62 -7.35 10.86 -6.45
CA VAL A 62 -5.95 10.64 -6.85
C VAL A 62 -5.52 11.64 -7.90
N ALA A 63 -4.27 12.08 -7.79
CA ALA A 63 -3.53 12.77 -8.83
C ALA A 63 -2.34 11.88 -9.22
N LEU A 64 -2.09 11.75 -10.52
CA LEU A 64 -1.00 10.95 -11.08
C LEU A 64 -0.13 11.80 -12.00
N ASP A 65 1.18 11.60 -11.91
CA ASP A 65 2.17 12.09 -12.87
C ASP A 65 2.92 10.88 -13.45
N TRP A 66 3.01 10.81 -14.78
CA TRP A 66 3.65 9.71 -15.50
C TRP A 66 4.16 10.19 -16.86
N ASP A 67 5.08 9.44 -17.46
CA ASP A 67 5.48 9.66 -18.85
C ASP A 67 4.42 9.08 -19.80
N ARG A 68 3.77 9.93 -20.60
CA ARG A 68 2.74 9.50 -21.56
C ARG A 68 3.31 8.75 -22.77
N GLY A 69 4.60 8.93 -23.08
CA GLY A 69 5.31 8.24 -24.14
C GLY A 69 5.77 6.83 -23.73
N ASP A 70 6.07 6.63 -22.45
CA ASP A 70 6.45 5.33 -21.89
C ASP A 70 5.86 5.10 -20.48
N PRO A 71 4.53 4.91 -20.38
CA PRO A 71 3.86 4.78 -19.07
C PRO A 71 4.32 3.55 -18.27
N ASP A 72 4.77 2.48 -18.92
CA ASP A 72 5.12 1.23 -18.25
C ASP A 72 6.64 1.03 -18.05
N GLY A 73 7.47 1.83 -18.76
CA GLY A 73 8.93 1.83 -18.64
C GLY A 73 9.47 2.89 -17.67
N GLU A 74 8.71 3.94 -17.39
CA GLU A 74 9.12 5.05 -16.52
C GLU A 74 8.43 5.05 -15.15
N PRO A 75 8.91 5.85 -14.18
CA PRO A 75 8.25 5.98 -12.89
C PRO A 75 6.82 6.51 -12.96
N LEU A 76 5.95 5.96 -12.12
CA LEU A 76 4.67 6.56 -11.75
C LEU A 76 4.83 7.30 -10.43
N PHE A 77 4.34 8.53 -10.38
CA PHE A 77 4.15 9.29 -9.14
C PHE A 77 2.66 9.49 -8.89
N SER A 78 2.25 9.35 -7.64
CA SER A 78 0.87 9.52 -7.24
C SER A 78 0.77 10.23 -5.90
N VAL A 79 -0.23 11.10 -5.81
CA VAL A 79 -0.75 11.63 -4.55
C VAL A 79 -2.21 11.22 -4.43
N SER A 80 -2.60 10.61 -3.31
CA SER A 80 -3.99 10.31 -2.98
C SER A 80 -4.42 11.08 -1.74
N GLY A 81 -5.57 11.75 -1.81
CA GLY A 81 -6.27 12.24 -0.62
C GLY A 81 -7.09 11.11 -0.01
N LEU A 82 -6.95 10.86 1.30
CA LEU A 82 -7.66 9.82 2.02
C LEU A 82 -8.54 10.44 3.11
N GLU A 83 -9.85 10.22 3.04
CA GLU A 83 -10.80 10.67 4.05
C GLU A 83 -11.24 9.51 4.94
N TYR A 84 -11.07 9.64 6.25
CA TYR A 84 -11.60 8.74 7.28
C TYR A 84 -12.72 9.46 8.05
N SER A 85 -13.45 8.75 8.90
CA SER A 85 -14.57 9.31 9.67
C SER A 85 -14.22 10.54 10.54
N ASN A 86 -12.97 10.65 10.99
CA ASN A 86 -12.51 11.69 11.91
C ASN A 86 -11.10 12.21 11.59
N ALA A 87 -10.57 11.89 10.42
CA ALA A 87 -9.21 12.25 10.03
C ALA A 87 -9.05 12.29 8.51
N SER A 88 -8.03 12.99 8.07
CA SER A 88 -7.57 12.95 6.68
C SER A 88 -6.10 12.59 6.64
N ALA A 89 -5.68 11.95 5.56
CA ALA A 89 -4.28 11.66 5.28
C ALA A 89 -4.00 11.88 3.79
N VAL A 90 -2.72 12.06 3.48
CA VAL A 90 -2.21 12.05 2.12
C VAL A 90 -1.38 10.78 1.95
N LEU A 91 -1.57 10.07 0.85
CA LEU A 91 -0.69 8.98 0.43
C LEU A 91 0.15 9.48 -0.75
N SER A 92 1.47 9.50 -0.60
CA SER A 92 2.39 9.63 -1.73
C SER A 92 2.87 8.24 -2.10
N LEU A 93 2.78 7.88 -3.38
CA LEU A 93 3.27 6.61 -3.93
C LEU A 93 4.14 6.91 -5.15
N THR A 94 5.36 6.38 -5.14
CA THR A 94 6.22 6.32 -6.31
C THR A 94 6.50 4.86 -6.63
N THR A 95 6.36 4.51 -7.91
CA THR A 95 6.75 3.18 -8.40
C THR A 95 7.72 3.33 -9.55
N VAL A 96 8.81 2.57 -9.54
CA VAL A 96 9.85 2.57 -10.57
C VAL A 96 9.98 1.15 -11.11
N PRO A 97 9.68 0.87 -12.38
CA PRO A 97 9.86 -0.45 -12.94
C PRO A 97 11.36 -0.81 -12.98
N ALA A 98 11.72 -2.01 -12.54
CA ALA A 98 13.11 -2.45 -12.52
C ALA A 98 13.48 -3.15 -13.85
N PRO A 99 14.65 -2.88 -14.47
CA PRO A 99 15.02 -3.46 -15.77
C PRO A 99 14.95 -5.00 -15.82
N ALA A 100 15.29 -5.67 -14.71
CA ALA A 100 15.28 -7.13 -14.59
C ALA A 100 13.90 -7.72 -14.22
N GLY A 101 12.83 -6.91 -14.27
CA GLY A 101 11.51 -7.28 -13.79
C GLY A 101 11.26 -6.88 -12.34
N GLY A 102 9.98 -6.82 -11.97
CA GLY A 102 9.51 -6.30 -10.69
C GLY A 102 9.53 -4.77 -10.61
N CYS A 103 9.26 -4.25 -9.41
CA CYS A 103 9.05 -2.83 -9.18
C CYS A 103 9.74 -2.34 -7.90
N THR A 104 10.39 -1.18 -7.93
CA THR A 104 10.78 -0.48 -6.71
C THR A 104 9.65 0.45 -6.30
N ILE A 105 9.25 0.40 -5.05
CA ILE A 105 8.20 1.24 -4.51
C ILE A 105 8.70 2.09 -3.34
N LEU A 106 8.23 3.33 -3.29
CA LEU A 106 8.29 4.22 -2.15
C LEU A 106 6.86 4.64 -1.86
N VAL A 107 6.40 4.42 -0.62
CA VAL A 107 5.09 4.87 -0.17
C VAL A 107 5.23 5.66 1.12
N GLU A 108 4.52 6.78 1.20
CA GLU A 108 4.50 7.65 2.36
C GLU A 108 3.05 8.00 2.71
N ARG A 109 2.61 7.65 3.92
CA ARG A 109 1.34 8.13 4.47
C ARG A 109 1.65 9.32 5.38
N ILE A 110 1.14 10.49 4.99
CA ILE A 110 1.29 11.75 5.71
C ILE A 110 -0.03 12.03 6.41
N SER A 111 0.00 12.23 7.72
CA SER A 111 -1.17 12.50 8.54
C SER A 111 -0.83 13.51 9.63
N SER A 112 -1.84 14.04 10.31
CA SER A 112 -1.66 14.88 11.48
C SER A 112 -2.40 14.31 12.69
N ALA A 113 -1.83 14.53 13.87
CA ALA A 113 -2.49 14.28 15.15
C ALA A 113 -2.61 15.60 15.92
N PRO A 114 -3.74 15.89 16.56
CA PRO A 114 -3.94 17.10 17.35
C PRO A 114 -3.28 17.01 18.74
N LEU A 115 -2.07 16.45 18.80
CA LEU A 115 -1.28 16.23 20.00
C LEU A 115 0.18 16.60 19.73
N PRO A 116 0.97 16.98 20.76
CA PRO A 116 2.41 17.16 20.61
C PRO A 116 3.11 15.88 20.13
N CYS A 117 4.16 15.99 19.31
CA CYS A 117 4.84 14.80 18.78
C CYS A 117 5.44 13.88 19.86
N ARG A 118 5.81 14.42 21.02
CA ARG A 118 6.23 13.61 22.17
C ARG A 118 5.16 12.63 22.65
N GLU A 119 3.88 13.00 22.55
CA GLU A 119 2.76 12.16 22.98
C GLU A 119 2.42 11.11 21.92
N VAL A 120 2.50 11.47 20.64
CA VAL A 120 2.43 10.53 19.52
C VAL A 120 3.53 9.48 19.63
N ALA A 121 4.79 9.90 19.82
CA ALA A 121 5.92 8.97 19.95
C ALA A 121 5.73 7.99 21.12
N ARG A 122 5.28 8.50 22.28
CA ARG A 122 5.05 7.68 23.47
C ARG A 122 3.93 6.64 23.28
N SER A 123 2.87 6.99 22.55
CA SER A 123 1.69 6.14 22.38
C SER A 123 1.79 5.18 21.20
N GLU A 124 2.34 5.64 20.07
CA GLU A 124 2.33 4.90 18.81
C GLU A 124 3.66 4.24 18.44
N LEU A 125 4.78 4.70 19.02
CA LEU A 125 6.13 4.26 18.63
C LEU A 125 6.93 3.61 19.79
N PRO A 126 6.33 2.79 20.68
CA PRO A 126 7.11 2.10 21.70
C PRO A 126 8.12 1.15 21.03
N GLY A 127 9.38 1.17 21.50
CA GLY A 127 10.47 0.34 20.98
C GLY A 127 11.22 0.94 19.77
N TYR A 128 10.67 1.97 19.13
CA TYR A 128 11.37 2.64 18.03
C TYR A 128 12.58 3.44 18.54
N ARG A 129 13.65 3.44 17.75
CA ARG A 129 14.84 4.27 17.97
C ARG A 129 14.65 5.64 17.35
N ALA A 130 14.69 6.68 18.18
CA ALA A 130 14.60 8.07 17.75
C ALA A 130 15.97 8.61 17.30
N THR A 131 16.00 9.31 16.18
CA THR A 131 17.16 10.03 15.65
C THR A 131 16.70 11.44 15.26
N PRO A 132 17.03 12.46 16.07
CA PRO A 132 16.77 13.86 15.70
C PRO A 132 17.54 14.21 14.43
N LEU A 133 16.88 14.84 13.45
CA LEU A 133 17.53 15.35 12.24
C LEU A 133 17.82 16.84 12.37
N VAL A 134 16.77 17.62 12.66
CA VAL A 134 16.81 19.07 12.93
C VAL A 134 15.82 19.40 14.04
N LYS A 135 15.82 20.65 14.52
CA LYS A 135 15.08 21.08 15.73
C LYS A 135 13.64 20.56 15.84
N ALA A 136 12.88 20.56 14.74
CA ALA A 136 11.47 20.17 14.72
C ALA A 136 11.23 18.79 14.08
N VAL A 137 12.27 18.03 13.71
CA VAL A 137 12.13 16.79 12.92
C VAL A 137 12.90 15.65 13.57
N THR A 138 12.19 14.58 13.90
CA THR A 138 12.78 13.35 14.44
C THR A 138 12.34 12.15 13.62
N VAL A 139 13.29 11.32 13.21
CA VAL A 139 13.02 10.04 12.53
C VAL A 139 13.06 8.91 13.54
N TYR A 140 12.07 8.04 13.47
CA TYR A 140 11.93 6.84 14.29
C TYR A 140 12.08 5.61 13.41
N THR A 141 12.90 4.67 13.85
CA THR A 141 13.17 3.41 13.16
C THR A 141 12.92 2.23 14.08
N GLU A 142 12.35 1.16 13.53
CA GLU A 142 12.13 -0.09 14.25
C GLU A 142 13.16 -1.13 13.75
N PRO A 143 14.05 -1.67 14.61
CA PRO A 143 15.11 -2.59 14.19
C PRO A 143 14.61 -3.81 13.40
N SER A 144 13.42 -4.32 13.74
CA SER A 144 12.80 -5.45 13.03
C SER A 144 12.24 -5.07 11.65
N ARG A 145 12.13 -3.77 11.32
CA ARG A 145 11.54 -3.24 10.09
C ARG A 145 12.44 -2.19 9.44
N SER A 146 13.59 -2.63 8.94
CA SER A 146 14.63 -1.74 8.38
C SER A 146 14.22 -0.88 7.19
N ARG A 147 13.09 -1.18 6.55
CA ARG A 147 12.57 -0.43 5.39
C ARG A 147 11.37 0.46 5.72
N GLU A 148 11.00 0.55 6.99
CA GLU A 148 9.93 1.40 7.48
C GLU A 148 10.51 2.48 8.40
N THR A 149 10.07 3.71 8.21
CA THR A 149 10.40 4.81 9.11
C THR A 149 9.14 5.59 9.47
N VAL A 150 9.16 6.20 10.64
CA VAL A 150 8.15 7.19 11.04
C VAL A 150 8.86 8.49 11.34
N THR A 151 8.57 9.53 10.58
CA THR A 151 9.09 10.87 10.85
C THR A 151 8.01 11.67 11.55
N LEU A 152 8.35 12.24 12.71
CA LEU A 152 7.51 13.18 13.42
C LEU A 152 8.05 14.59 13.20
N VAL A 153 7.18 15.52 12.82
CA VAL A 153 7.50 16.93 12.67
C VAL A 153 6.62 17.74 13.63
N ASP A 154 7.26 18.45 14.56
CA ASP A 154 6.58 19.35 15.48
C ASP A 154 6.03 20.55 14.69
N ALA A 155 4.70 20.61 14.54
CA ALA A 155 3.98 21.66 13.82
C ALA A 155 2.79 22.16 14.65
N PRO A 156 3.04 22.89 15.76
CA PRO A 156 2.01 23.26 16.73
C PRO A 156 0.79 23.94 16.09
N PRO A 157 -0.45 23.60 16.51
CA PRO A 157 -0.78 22.75 17.67
C PRO A 157 -0.79 21.24 17.40
N ALA A 158 -0.29 20.78 16.25
CA ALA A 158 -0.35 19.39 15.83
C ALA A 158 1.04 18.72 15.75
N CYS A 159 1.04 17.40 15.60
CA CYS A 159 2.17 16.63 15.13
C CYS A 159 1.91 16.15 13.71
N LEU A 160 2.80 16.46 12.77
CA LEU A 160 2.77 15.83 11.46
C LEU A 160 3.52 14.51 11.51
N ILE A 161 2.93 13.48 10.92
CA ILE A 161 3.40 12.09 10.98
C ILE A 161 3.57 11.62 9.54
N VAL A 162 4.81 11.31 9.16
CA VAL A 162 5.13 10.70 7.86
C VAL A 162 5.54 9.25 8.10
N ARG A 163 4.67 8.31 7.74
CA ARG A 163 4.97 6.87 7.78
C ARG A 163 5.45 6.45 6.39
N ARG A 164 6.73 6.12 6.27
CA ARG A 164 7.40 5.81 5.01
C ARG A 164 7.76 4.34 4.96
N GLN A 165 7.53 3.71 3.82
CA GLN A 165 8.00 2.35 3.51
C GLN A 165 8.65 2.32 2.13
N VAL A 166 9.78 1.62 2.02
CA VAL A 166 10.45 1.36 0.74
C VAL A 166 10.50 -0.14 0.49
N GLN A 167 10.26 -0.58 -0.75
CA GLN A 167 10.54 -1.96 -1.13
C GLN A 167 11.17 -2.00 -2.50
N TYR A 168 12.36 -2.60 -2.58
CA TYR A 168 13.06 -2.83 -3.83
C TYR A 168 12.65 -4.16 -4.44
N ARG A 169 12.64 -4.23 -5.77
CA ARG A 169 12.44 -5.48 -6.54
C ARG A 169 11.17 -6.24 -6.14
N TRP A 170 10.08 -5.51 -5.88
CA TRP A 170 8.76 -6.08 -5.62
C TRP A 170 8.35 -7.01 -6.74
N GLY A 171 7.97 -8.24 -6.39
CA GLY A 171 7.48 -9.23 -7.35
C GLY A 171 8.53 -9.78 -8.31
N ALA A 172 9.83 -9.45 -8.14
CA ALA A 172 10.88 -10.13 -8.87
C ALA A 172 11.07 -11.55 -8.32
N THR A 173 11.02 -12.56 -9.19
CA THR A 173 11.55 -13.90 -8.89
C THR A 173 13.04 -13.75 -8.60
N GLN A 174 13.47 -14.21 -7.42
CA GLN A 174 14.87 -14.20 -7.00
C GLN A 174 15.69 -15.22 -7.79
#